data_AF-A0A6N7A6I4-F1
#
_entry.id   AF-A0A6N7A6I4-F1
#
_cell.length_a   1.000
_cell.length_b   1.000
_cell.length_c   1.000
_cell.angle_alpha   90.00
_cell.angle_beta   90.00
_cell.angle_gamma   90.00
#
_symmetry.space_group_name_H-M   'P 1'
#
loop_
_entity.id
_entity.type
_entity.pdbx_description
1 polymer ?
#
loop_
_entity_poly.entity_id
_entity_poly.type
_entity_poly.pdbx_seq_one_letter_code
_entity_poly.pdbx_strand_id
1 'polypeptide(L)'
;MKKTLLALLGLGLLFTLTGCTLSLLGTPTPWPTPLVLPTPTVITATPPTVPPSATAAAPTAAATLTLPTVTPGAPPVATTAVVPTTSGGILPGVASGPYAVILVAPADVLNVRAGPGTGSAVTGSLPATATGVMRAGPSSTADGNLWVQIQSPSGWVNSNYLTEYVAPAAFCADAKASALVTNLGNALKSSNGELLATLVSPAHGMTVHLWVHAAGITFDRAHARWMFDSTYAHNWGIHPGSGLEVAGSFHETVLPKLLLVLNAPAPGYTLSCDSVQTGGANYDTSWPALYANVNFYSLYKPGPPGDEMSWRTMLVGVEYVNGQPYVFSLIQLEWEP
;
A
#
# COMPACT_ATOMS: atom_id res chain seq x y z
N MET A 1 -32.55 21.34 57.08
CA MET A 1 -33.27 20.52 58.08
C MET A 1 -33.02 19.05 57.74
N LYS A 2 -32.51 18.26 58.71
CA LYS A 2 -32.32 16.77 58.77
C LYS A 2 -31.63 16.12 57.54
N LYS A 3 -30.35 15.70 57.49
CA LYS A 3 -29.50 14.88 58.39
C LYS A 3 -30.13 13.57 58.85
N THR A 4 -29.72 12.45 58.25
CA THR A 4 -29.55 11.16 58.94
C THR A 4 -28.32 10.43 58.40
N LEU A 5 -27.43 10.11 59.33
CA LEU A 5 -26.17 9.39 59.25
C LEU A 5 -26.30 8.26 60.28
N LEU A 6 -25.92 7.02 59.97
CA LEU A 6 -25.55 5.92 60.90
C LEU A 6 -25.03 4.77 59.99
N ALA A 7 -23.78 4.30 59.94
CA ALA A 7 -22.73 3.96 60.92
C ALA A 7 -22.86 2.55 61.57
N LEU A 8 -22.08 1.61 61.00
CA LEU A 8 -21.04 0.75 61.64
C LEU A 8 -21.36 -0.55 62.42
N LEU A 9 -20.35 -1.44 62.38
CA LEU A 9 -20.11 -2.79 62.94
C LEU A 9 -20.72 -3.98 62.16
N GLY A 10 -19.99 -5.00 61.70
CA GLY A 10 -18.64 -5.49 61.99
C GLY A 10 -18.70 -6.79 62.78
N LEU A 11 -18.57 -7.95 62.13
CA LEU A 11 -18.01 -9.18 62.72
C LEU A 11 -17.64 -10.19 61.64
N GLY A 12 -16.38 -10.60 61.61
CA GLY A 12 -15.89 -11.66 60.74
C GLY A 12 -16.29 -13.04 61.25
N LEU A 13 -16.37 -14.01 60.33
CA LEU A 13 -16.18 -15.41 60.68
C LEU A 13 -15.49 -16.17 59.55
N LEU A 14 -14.37 -16.74 59.96
CA LEU A 14 -13.44 -17.65 59.32
C LEU A 14 -14.13 -18.99 59.01
N PHE A 15 -14.12 -19.50 57.77
CA PHE A 15 -14.37 -20.94 57.51
C PHE A 15 -13.56 -21.46 56.31
N THR A 16 -12.42 -22.04 56.66
CA THR A 16 -11.83 -23.31 56.19
C THR A 16 -11.87 -23.70 54.72
N LEU A 17 -10.65 -23.81 54.19
CA LEU A 17 -10.24 -24.65 53.07
C LEU A 17 -10.79 -26.08 53.17
N THR A 18 -11.49 -26.53 52.13
CA THR A 18 -11.64 -27.95 51.80
C THR A 18 -11.12 -28.17 50.38
N GLY A 19 -9.95 -28.81 50.31
CA GLY A 19 -9.33 -29.24 49.06
C GLY A 19 -10.17 -30.29 48.37
N CYS A 20 -10.42 -30.07 47.08
CA CYS A 20 -10.90 -31.10 46.17
C CYS A 20 -9.70 -31.58 45.35
N THR A 21 -9.11 -32.70 45.76
CA THR A 21 -8.10 -33.44 45.02
C THR A 21 -8.76 -34.11 43.82
N LEU A 22 -8.62 -33.53 42.63
CA LEU A 22 -8.97 -34.21 41.39
C LEU A 22 -7.76 -35.04 40.93
N SER A 23 -7.77 -36.32 41.26
CA SER A 23 -6.86 -37.31 40.70
C SER A 23 -7.26 -37.59 39.24
N LEU A 24 -6.60 -36.93 38.28
CA LEU A 24 -6.51 -37.43 36.91
C LEU A 24 -5.10 -37.99 36.67
N LEU A 25 -4.96 -39.30 36.88
CA LEU A 25 -3.90 -40.10 36.27
C LEU A 25 -4.23 -40.25 34.79
N GLY A 26 -3.85 -39.27 33.97
CA GLY A 26 -3.69 -39.46 32.54
C GLY A 26 -2.32 -40.10 32.29
N THR A 27 -2.31 -41.34 31.81
CA THR A 27 -1.10 -41.99 31.30
C THR A 27 -0.48 -41.10 30.21
N PRO A 28 0.84 -40.83 30.21
CA PRO A 28 1.46 -40.11 29.12
C PRO A 28 1.31 -40.92 27.83
N THR A 29 0.63 -40.34 26.84
CA THR A 29 0.64 -40.85 25.48
C THR A 29 2.08 -40.82 24.96
N PRO A 30 2.62 -41.93 24.44
CA PRO A 30 3.95 -41.91 23.83
C PRO A 30 3.92 -41.00 22.60
N TRP A 31 4.98 -40.22 22.46
CA TRP A 31 5.22 -39.36 21.32
C TRP A 31 5.22 -40.20 20.03
N PRO A 32 4.64 -39.74 18.92
CA PRO A 32 4.77 -40.44 17.66
C PRO A 32 6.25 -40.52 17.28
N THR A 33 6.76 -41.73 17.15
CA THR A 33 8.06 -42.00 16.53
C THR A 33 8.11 -41.33 15.16
N PRO A 34 9.19 -40.60 14.83
CA PRO A 34 9.36 -40.10 13.47
C PRO A 34 9.43 -41.29 12.52
N LEU A 35 8.50 -41.33 11.55
CA LEU A 35 8.60 -42.20 10.39
C LEU A 35 9.89 -41.83 9.64
N VAL A 36 10.86 -42.75 9.66
CA VAL A 36 12.03 -42.69 8.80
C VAL A 36 11.53 -42.81 7.35
N LEU A 37 11.62 -41.73 6.58
CA LEU A 37 11.39 -41.79 5.14
C LEU A 37 12.40 -42.75 4.51
N PRO A 38 12.00 -43.65 3.60
CA PRO A 38 12.94 -44.44 2.83
C PRO A 38 13.83 -43.51 1.99
N THR A 39 15.13 -43.76 2.04
CA THR A 39 16.15 -43.13 1.21
C THR A 39 15.77 -43.23 -0.28
N PRO A 40 15.92 -42.18 -1.10
CA PRO A 40 15.61 -42.27 -2.52
C PRO A 40 16.57 -43.26 -3.20
N THR A 41 16.01 -44.36 -3.69
CA THR A 41 16.69 -45.27 -4.60
C THR A 41 16.95 -44.54 -5.91
N VAL A 42 18.22 -44.38 -6.27
CA VAL A 42 18.63 -43.87 -7.58
C VAL A 42 18.15 -44.85 -8.65
N ILE A 43 17.18 -44.43 -9.47
CA ILE A 43 16.72 -45.17 -10.64
C ILE A 43 17.68 -44.84 -11.79
N THR A 44 18.59 -45.75 -12.09
CA THR A 44 19.44 -45.69 -13.28
C THR A 44 18.58 -45.95 -14.52
N ALA A 45 18.24 -44.90 -15.27
CA ALA A 45 17.53 -45.04 -16.54
C ALA A 45 18.49 -45.57 -17.62
N THR A 46 18.19 -46.75 -18.15
CA THR A 46 18.79 -47.28 -19.38
C THR A 46 18.26 -46.52 -20.60
N PRO A 47 19.12 -46.08 -21.55
CA PRO A 47 18.67 -45.37 -22.74
C PRO A 47 17.96 -46.31 -23.74
N PRO A 48 16.96 -45.81 -24.48
CA PRO A 48 16.26 -46.62 -25.49
C PRO A 48 17.09 -46.80 -26.77
N THR A 49 17.10 -48.03 -27.27
CA THR A 49 17.59 -48.45 -28.59
C THR A 49 16.74 -47.90 -29.73
N VAL A 50 17.38 -47.24 -30.70
CA VAL A 50 16.77 -46.74 -31.95
C VAL A 50 17.02 -47.76 -33.08
N PRO A 51 16.01 -48.15 -33.89
CA PRO A 51 16.19 -49.02 -35.05
C PRO A 51 16.70 -48.26 -36.30
N PRO A 52 17.40 -48.90 -37.25
CA PRO A 52 17.91 -48.24 -38.44
C PRO A 52 16.88 -48.26 -39.57
N SER A 53 16.75 -47.15 -40.32
CA SER A 53 16.27 -47.21 -41.70
C SER A 53 16.71 -46.01 -42.56
N ALA A 54 17.28 -46.41 -43.70
CA ALA A 54 17.19 -45.86 -45.05
C ALA A 54 17.91 -44.56 -45.42
N THR A 55 18.94 -44.77 -46.23
CA THR A 55 19.71 -43.86 -47.08
C THR A 55 18.89 -43.23 -48.21
N ALA A 56 19.10 -41.93 -48.48
CA ALA A 56 19.12 -41.23 -49.80
C ALA A 56 18.94 -39.71 -49.54
N ALA A 57 19.51 -38.73 -50.24
CA ALA A 57 20.55 -38.59 -51.26
C ALA A 57 20.99 -37.10 -51.23
N ALA A 58 22.20 -36.78 -51.70
CA ALA A 58 22.68 -35.40 -51.87
C ALA A 58 21.93 -34.67 -53.00
N PRO A 59 21.86 -33.32 -52.98
CA PRO A 59 22.79 -32.59 -53.85
C PRO A 59 23.32 -31.23 -53.31
N THR A 60 24.59 -30.99 -53.64
CA THR A 60 25.18 -29.79 -54.29
C THR A 60 24.98 -28.37 -53.73
N ALA A 61 26.11 -27.82 -53.25
CA ALA A 61 26.63 -26.44 -53.29
C ALA A 61 25.71 -25.22 -53.03
N ALA A 62 26.03 -24.45 -51.99
CA ALA A 62 25.70 -23.04 -51.89
C ALA A 62 26.83 -22.26 -51.17
N ALA A 63 27.04 -21.03 -51.61
CA ALA A 63 28.24 -20.22 -51.48
C ALA A 63 28.59 -19.75 -50.07
N THR A 64 29.89 -19.64 -49.79
CA THR A 64 30.45 -18.82 -48.70
C THR A 64 30.22 -17.33 -48.98
N LEU A 65 29.30 -16.72 -48.23
CA LEU A 65 29.20 -15.26 -48.10
C LEU A 65 30.14 -14.80 -46.98
N THR A 66 31.16 -14.04 -47.34
CA THR A 66 32.02 -13.31 -46.41
C THR A 66 31.29 -12.05 -45.93
N LEU A 67 31.16 -11.91 -44.60
CA LEU A 67 30.59 -10.72 -43.96
C LEU A 67 31.63 -9.58 -43.95
N PRO A 68 31.28 -8.33 -44.29
CA PRO A 68 32.21 -7.22 -44.16
C PRO A 68 32.45 -6.87 -42.69
N THR A 69 33.72 -6.79 -42.31
CA THR A 69 34.20 -6.29 -41.02
C THR A 69 33.89 -4.80 -40.91
N VAL A 70 32.95 -4.43 -40.04
CA VAL A 70 32.69 -3.04 -39.67
C VAL A 70 33.67 -2.62 -38.57
N THR A 71 34.53 -1.66 -38.90
CA THR A 71 35.41 -0.96 -37.96
C THR A 71 34.58 -0.23 -36.90
N PRO A 72 34.84 -0.35 -35.59
CA PRO A 72 34.11 0.37 -34.55
C PRO A 72 34.31 1.89 -34.70
N GLY A 73 33.26 2.58 -35.13
CA GLY A 73 33.15 4.03 -35.03
C GLY A 73 32.94 4.45 -33.58
N ALA A 74 33.57 5.55 -33.19
CA ALA A 74 33.49 6.11 -31.84
C ALA A 74 32.04 6.22 -31.33
N PRO A 75 31.77 5.90 -30.06
CA PRO A 75 30.42 5.96 -29.50
C PRO A 75 29.88 7.39 -29.62
N PRO A 76 28.61 7.57 -30.03
CA PRO A 76 27.99 8.89 -29.97
C PRO A 76 27.98 9.33 -28.51
N VAL A 77 28.54 10.51 -28.26
CA VAL A 77 28.46 11.19 -26.97
C VAL A 77 26.99 11.28 -26.60
N ALA A 78 26.59 10.55 -25.57
CA ALA A 78 25.26 10.65 -25.00
C ALA A 78 25.13 12.07 -24.43
N THR A 79 24.46 12.95 -25.16
CA THR A 79 23.96 14.20 -24.60
C THR A 79 22.98 13.82 -23.51
N THR A 80 23.37 14.00 -22.26
CA THR A 80 22.52 13.84 -21.09
C THR A 80 21.38 14.86 -21.20
N ALA A 81 20.27 14.47 -21.82
CA ALA A 81 19.03 15.20 -21.72
C ALA A 81 18.57 15.05 -20.27
N VAL A 82 18.84 16.08 -19.46
CA VAL A 82 18.19 16.24 -18.16
C VAL A 82 16.71 16.43 -18.46
N VAL A 83 15.94 15.36 -18.39
CA VAL A 83 14.49 15.47 -18.28
C VAL A 83 14.24 16.17 -16.95
N PRO A 84 13.64 17.37 -16.92
CA PRO A 84 13.17 17.91 -15.66
C PRO A 84 12.03 17.00 -15.22
N THR A 85 12.28 16.14 -14.23
CA THR A 85 11.20 15.52 -13.47
C THR A 85 10.48 16.66 -12.76
N THR A 86 9.44 17.20 -13.39
CA THR A 86 8.47 18.08 -12.75
C THR A 86 7.64 17.24 -11.79
N SER A 87 8.25 16.91 -10.64
CA SER A 87 7.51 16.54 -9.44
C SER A 87 6.62 17.75 -9.11
N GLY A 88 5.33 17.61 -9.38
CA GLY A 88 4.32 18.63 -9.09
C GLY A 88 3.93 18.61 -7.62
N GLY A 89 4.88 18.33 -6.72
CA GLY A 89 4.66 18.29 -5.29
C GLY A 89 4.66 19.67 -4.64
N ILE A 90 4.91 19.67 -3.33
CA ILE A 90 5.08 20.87 -2.50
C ILE A 90 5.91 21.93 -3.24
N LEU A 91 5.35 23.12 -3.47
CA LEU A 91 6.02 24.17 -4.24
C LEU A 91 7.34 24.59 -3.55
N PRO A 92 8.50 24.48 -4.23
CA PRO A 92 9.78 24.95 -3.71
C PRO A 92 9.77 26.46 -3.42
N GLY A 93 10.46 26.88 -2.36
CA GLY A 93 10.74 28.29 -2.10
C GLY A 93 9.61 29.09 -1.44
N VAL A 94 8.45 28.50 -1.17
CA VAL A 94 7.26 29.22 -0.68
C VAL A 94 6.89 28.83 0.75
N ALA A 95 6.79 29.82 1.64
CA ALA A 95 6.27 29.63 2.99
C ALA A 95 4.78 29.24 2.90
N SER A 96 4.41 28.15 3.57
CA SER A 96 3.12 27.49 3.36
C SER A 96 2.79 26.57 4.54
N GLY A 97 1.53 26.14 4.62
CA GLY A 97 1.04 25.22 5.64
C GLY A 97 -0.37 25.59 6.12
N PRO A 98 -0.92 24.82 7.08
CA PRO A 98 -0.24 23.76 7.83
C PRO A 98 0.00 22.47 7.01
N TYR A 99 1.08 21.76 7.32
CA TYR A 99 1.36 20.40 6.86
C TYR A 99 1.25 19.40 8.01
N ALA A 100 1.14 18.12 7.67
CA ALA A 100 1.17 17.02 8.61
C ALA A 100 2.17 15.93 8.16
N VAL A 101 2.67 15.17 9.13
CA VAL A 101 3.62 14.08 8.89
C VAL A 101 2.88 12.85 8.39
N ILE A 102 3.38 12.22 7.33
CA ILE A 102 2.86 10.97 6.77
C ILE A 102 4.02 10.03 6.46
N LEU A 103 3.71 8.75 6.20
CA LEU A 103 4.70 7.73 5.80
C LEU A 103 5.78 7.46 6.85
N VAL A 104 5.52 7.80 8.10
CA VAL A 104 6.39 7.50 9.26
C VAL A 104 5.68 6.50 10.15
N ALA A 105 6.36 5.41 10.52
CA ALA A 105 5.78 4.38 11.38
C ALA A 105 5.36 4.96 12.75
N PRO A 106 4.30 4.45 13.40
CA PRO A 106 3.77 5.04 14.63
C PRO A 106 4.76 5.13 15.79
N ALA A 107 5.74 4.22 15.84
CA ALA A 107 6.80 4.19 16.84
C ALA A 107 8.09 4.93 16.40
N ASP A 108 8.07 5.57 15.23
CA ASP A 108 9.19 6.26 14.63
C ASP A 108 8.93 7.79 14.54
N VAL A 109 9.94 8.53 14.13
CA VAL A 109 9.90 9.99 14.03
C VAL A 109 10.48 10.49 12.71
N LEU A 110 9.95 11.60 12.22
CA LEU A 110 10.56 12.35 11.14
C LEU A 110 11.69 13.21 11.70
N ASN A 111 12.93 12.90 11.30
CA ASN A 111 14.10 13.67 11.71
C ASN A 111 14.09 15.08 11.12
N VAL A 112 14.28 16.08 11.98
CA VAL A 112 14.50 17.48 11.62
C VAL A 112 16.00 17.75 11.65
N ARG A 113 16.55 18.29 10.57
CA ARG A 113 18.01 18.40 10.35
C ARG A 113 18.49 19.83 10.27
N ALA A 114 19.78 20.04 10.54
CA ALA A 114 20.43 21.36 10.47
C ALA A 114 20.50 21.92 9.03
N GLY A 115 20.49 21.05 8.03
CA GLY A 115 20.55 21.37 6.61
C GLY A 115 19.80 20.34 5.77
N PRO A 116 19.62 20.59 4.47
CA PRO A 116 19.03 19.61 3.57
C PRO A 116 19.93 18.36 3.48
N GLY A 117 19.31 17.20 3.23
CA GLY A 117 20.02 15.94 3.05
C GLY A 117 20.15 15.10 4.33
N THR A 118 20.25 13.80 4.13
CA THR A 118 20.42 12.76 5.16
C THR A 118 21.79 12.81 5.84
N GLY A 119 22.79 13.46 5.23
CA GLY A 119 24.11 13.71 5.82
C GLY A 119 24.14 14.85 6.83
N SER A 120 23.13 15.72 6.87
CA SER A 120 23.06 16.84 7.81
C SER A 120 22.71 16.36 9.23
N ALA A 121 23.31 16.97 10.26
CA ALA A 121 23.06 16.59 11.66
C ALA A 121 21.57 16.72 12.03
N VAL A 122 21.07 15.76 12.81
CA VAL A 122 19.70 15.81 13.36
C VAL A 122 19.65 16.79 14.53
N THR A 123 18.77 17.78 14.45
CA THR A 123 18.59 18.85 15.44
C THR A 123 17.26 18.77 16.18
N GLY A 124 16.35 17.91 15.73
CA GLY A 124 15.08 17.65 16.37
C GLY A 124 14.30 16.55 15.66
N SER A 125 13.03 16.40 16.01
CA SER A 125 12.17 15.38 15.42
C SER A 125 10.71 15.80 15.48
N LEU A 126 9.90 15.27 14.57
CA LEU A 126 8.45 15.34 14.60
C LEU A 126 7.87 13.93 14.78
N PRO A 127 6.88 13.71 15.67
CA PRO A 127 6.20 12.43 15.75
C PRO A 127 5.42 12.13 14.46
N ALA A 128 5.13 10.86 14.20
CA ALA A 128 4.32 10.43 13.04
C ALA A 128 2.94 11.10 12.97
N THR A 129 2.38 11.48 14.12
CA THR A 129 1.08 12.15 14.24
C THR A 129 1.17 13.68 14.21
N ALA A 130 2.35 14.26 13.92
CA ALA A 130 2.52 15.71 13.95
C ALA A 130 1.65 16.38 12.87
N THR A 131 0.93 17.41 13.26
CA THR A 131 0.17 18.32 12.40
C THR A 131 0.60 19.76 12.69
N GLY A 132 0.13 20.71 11.87
CA GLY A 132 0.46 22.13 12.09
C GLY A 132 1.90 22.50 11.71
N VAL A 133 2.58 21.68 10.91
CA VAL A 133 3.95 21.93 10.45
C VAL A 133 3.94 23.08 9.45
N MET A 134 4.55 24.20 9.80
CA MET A 134 4.64 25.37 8.92
C MET A 134 5.98 25.39 8.20
N ARG A 135 5.95 25.48 6.86
CA ARG A 135 7.15 25.68 6.05
C ARG A 135 7.62 27.12 6.13
N ALA A 136 8.93 27.29 6.24
CA ALA A 136 9.58 28.60 6.29
C ALA A 136 9.81 29.23 4.91
N GLY A 137 9.71 28.43 3.83
CA GLY A 137 9.94 28.85 2.45
C GLY A 137 11.17 28.20 1.82
N PRO A 138 12.37 28.32 2.39
CA PRO A 138 13.56 27.70 1.83
C PRO A 138 13.39 26.22 1.57
N SER A 139 13.87 25.80 0.40
CA SER A 139 13.83 24.42 -0.06
C SER A 139 15.06 24.12 -0.91
N SER A 140 15.54 22.89 -0.86
CA SER A 140 16.73 22.46 -1.60
C SER A 140 16.65 20.98 -1.91
N THR A 141 17.12 20.57 -3.08
CA THR A 141 17.22 19.15 -3.43
C THR A 141 18.54 18.59 -2.94
N ALA A 142 18.48 17.53 -2.13
CA ALA A 142 19.63 16.81 -1.64
C ALA A 142 19.28 15.31 -1.57
N ASP A 143 20.24 14.45 -1.92
CA ASP A 143 20.06 12.99 -1.97
C ASP A 143 18.87 12.57 -2.86
N GLY A 144 18.67 13.26 -3.99
CA GLY A 144 17.57 13.00 -4.92
C GLY A 144 16.18 13.40 -4.42
N ASN A 145 16.07 13.96 -3.21
CA ASN A 145 14.80 14.32 -2.59
C ASN A 145 14.71 15.82 -2.37
N LEU A 146 13.49 16.37 -2.41
CA LEU A 146 13.25 17.75 -2.03
C LEU A 146 13.21 17.86 -0.50
N TRP A 147 14.06 18.71 0.05
CA TRP A 147 14.06 19.09 1.45
C TRP A 147 13.46 20.48 1.61
N VAL A 148 12.65 20.66 2.65
CA VAL A 148 12.01 21.92 2.97
C VAL A 148 12.35 22.34 4.38
N GLN A 149 12.57 23.64 4.57
CA GLN A 149 12.75 24.19 5.90
C GLN A 149 11.40 24.42 6.57
N ILE A 150 11.29 24.02 7.83
CA ILE A 150 10.13 24.20 8.70
C ILE A 150 10.44 25.19 9.82
N GLN A 151 9.41 25.81 10.39
CA GLN A 151 9.53 26.87 11.39
C GLN A 151 9.68 26.34 12.81
N SER A 152 8.96 25.28 13.18
CA SER A 152 8.93 24.74 14.54
C SER A 152 8.82 23.20 14.56
N PRO A 153 9.83 22.49 15.12
CA PRO A 153 11.15 23.02 15.44
C PRO A 153 11.84 23.51 14.15
N SER A 154 12.67 24.55 14.24
CA SER A 154 13.35 25.09 13.06
C SER A 154 14.38 24.10 12.53
N GLY A 155 14.30 23.79 11.23
CA GLY A 155 15.24 22.90 10.56
C GLY A 155 14.68 22.37 9.24
N TRP A 156 15.31 21.34 8.70
CA TRP A 156 15.03 20.77 7.39
C TRP A 156 14.44 19.38 7.52
N VAL A 157 13.39 19.10 6.76
CA VAL A 157 12.76 17.78 6.66
C VAL A 157 12.63 17.37 5.20
N ASN A 158 12.64 16.06 4.94
CA ASN A 158 12.35 15.54 3.62
C ASN A 158 10.85 15.71 3.33
N SER A 159 10.52 16.38 2.22
CA SER A 159 9.16 16.73 1.84
C SER A 159 8.26 15.52 1.52
N ASN A 160 8.84 14.36 1.20
CA ASN A 160 8.08 13.12 0.94
C ASN A 160 7.36 12.59 2.20
N TYR A 161 7.67 13.12 3.38
CA TYR A 161 7.00 12.77 4.65
C TYR A 161 6.01 13.85 5.08
N LEU A 162 5.68 14.80 4.21
CA LEU A 162 4.74 15.88 4.49
C LEU A 162 3.59 15.88 3.49
N THR A 163 2.39 16.07 3.99
CA THR A 163 1.22 16.38 3.17
C THR A 163 0.50 17.62 3.71
N GLU A 164 -0.23 18.35 2.86
CA GLU A 164 -1.01 19.50 3.33
C GLU A 164 -2.06 19.02 4.33
N TYR A 165 -2.10 19.68 5.49
CA TYR A 165 -3.02 19.31 6.54
C TYR A 165 -4.39 19.91 6.26
N VAL A 166 -5.36 19.04 6.02
CA VAL A 166 -6.78 19.39 5.99
C VAL A 166 -7.47 18.66 7.13
N ALA A 167 -8.17 19.40 7.99
CA ALA A 167 -8.91 18.77 9.08
C ALA A 167 -10.05 17.88 8.53
N PRO A 168 -10.34 16.71 9.14
CA PRO A 168 -11.36 15.77 8.65
C PRO A 168 -12.72 16.41 8.33
N ALA A 169 -13.21 17.28 9.22
CA ALA A 169 -14.49 17.97 9.00
C ALA A 169 -14.47 18.91 7.78
N ALA A 170 -13.34 19.57 7.50
CA ALA A 170 -13.18 20.43 6.33
C ALA A 170 -13.06 19.60 5.05
N PHE A 171 -12.36 18.47 5.11
CA PHE A 171 -12.26 17.52 4.01
C PHE A 171 -13.63 16.93 3.63
N CYS A 172 -14.39 16.44 4.61
CA CYS A 172 -15.72 15.88 4.37
C CYS A 172 -16.74 16.91 3.86
N ALA A 173 -16.50 18.20 4.10
CA ALA A 173 -17.33 19.29 3.56
C ALA A 173 -16.86 19.76 2.17
N ASP A 174 -15.69 19.34 1.68
CA ASP A 174 -15.14 19.80 0.40
C ASP A 174 -15.74 19.03 -0.78
N ALA A 175 -16.53 19.74 -1.59
CA ALA A 175 -17.11 19.20 -2.81
C ALA A 175 -16.05 18.71 -3.81
N LYS A 176 -14.85 19.31 -3.85
CA LYS A 176 -13.76 18.87 -4.74
C LYS A 176 -13.27 17.47 -4.39
N ALA A 177 -13.21 17.14 -3.10
CA ALA A 177 -12.77 15.82 -2.64
C ALA A 177 -13.78 14.72 -3.03
N SER A 178 -15.08 14.98 -2.84
CA SER A 178 -16.11 14.04 -3.29
C SER A 178 -16.18 13.90 -4.83
N ALA A 179 -15.94 15.00 -5.55
CA ALA A 179 -15.85 14.99 -7.01
C ALA A 179 -14.62 14.21 -7.52
N LEU A 180 -13.48 14.29 -6.81
CA LEU A 180 -12.29 13.49 -7.10
C LEU A 180 -12.61 11.99 -7.06
N VAL A 181 -13.30 11.52 -6.01
CA VAL A 181 -13.71 10.11 -5.87
C VAL A 181 -14.66 9.69 -7.01
N THR A 182 -15.57 10.56 -7.40
CA THR A 182 -16.48 10.32 -8.54
C THR A 182 -15.68 10.18 -9.85
N ASN A 183 -14.75 11.10 -10.10
CA ASN A 183 -13.89 11.07 -11.29
C ASN A 183 -12.97 9.85 -11.31
N LEU A 184 -12.45 9.43 -10.15
CA LEU A 184 -11.69 8.20 -10.01
C LEU A 184 -12.54 6.99 -10.40
N GLY A 185 -13.78 6.91 -9.88
CA GLY A 185 -14.72 5.86 -10.25
C GLY A 185 -14.97 5.82 -11.77
N ASN A 186 -15.13 6.99 -12.41
CA ASN A 186 -15.28 7.08 -13.87
C ASN A 186 -14.03 6.62 -14.61
N ALA A 187 -12.84 7.03 -14.17
CA ALA A 187 -11.57 6.62 -14.76
C ALA A 187 -11.38 5.10 -14.71
N LEU A 188 -11.66 4.49 -13.55
CA LEU A 188 -11.57 3.04 -13.35
C LEU A 188 -12.61 2.28 -14.20
N LYS A 189 -13.87 2.74 -14.23
CA LYS A 189 -14.94 2.10 -15.01
C LYS A 189 -14.71 2.13 -16.53
N SER A 190 -14.08 3.19 -17.01
CA SER A 190 -13.79 3.39 -18.43
C SER A 190 -12.38 2.98 -18.83
N SER A 191 -11.58 2.46 -17.90
CA SER A 191 -10.15 2.20 -18.08
C SER A 191 -9.41 3.39 -18.71
N ASN A 192 -9.76 4.61 -18.30
CA ASN A 192 -9.22 5.84 -18.87
C ASN A 192 -7.97 6.29 -18.09
N GLY A 193 -6.80 5.85 -18.56
CA GLY A 193 -5.51 6.13 -17.94
C GLY A 193 -5.13 7.61 -17.98
N GLU A 194 -5.47 8.32 -19.06
CA GLU A 194 -5.26 9.77 -19.18
C GLU A 194 -6.00 10.53 -18.08
N LEU A 195 -7.29 10.21 -17.86
CA LEU A 195 -8.04 10.80 -16.76
C LEU A 195 -7.42 10.43 -15.42
N LEU A 196 -7.13 9.15 -15.18
CA LEU A 196 -6.55 8.70 -13.91
C LEU A 196 -5.25 9.41 -13.57
N ALA A 197 -4.35 9.58 -14.55
CA ALA A 197 -3.10 10.30 -14.38
C ALA A 197 -3.29 11.74 -13.88
N THR A 198 -4.40 12.41 -14.21
CA THR A 198 -4.71 13.75 -13.69
C THR A 198 -5.18 13.76 -12.24
N LEU A 199 -5.72 12.64 -11.76
CA LEU A 199 -6.27 12.50 -10.41
C LEU A 199 -5.20 12.02 -9.42
N VAL A 200 -4.18 11.30 -9.89
CA VAL A 200 -3.09 10.78 -9.06
C VAL A 200 -2.26 11.93 -8.47
N SER A 201 -1.89 11.80 -7.20
CA SER A 201 -1.08 12.80 -6.52
C SER A 201 0.21 13.10 -7.28
N PRO A 202 0.49 14.39 -7.55
CA PRO A 202 1.76 14.78 -8.13
C PRO A 202 2.91 14.80 -7.10
N ALA A 203 2.62 14.69 -5.79
CA ALA A 203 3.61 14.69 -4.72
C ALA A 203 4.07 13.27 -4.37
N HIS A 204 3.13 12.36 -4.12
CA HIS A 204 3.44 11.00 -3.63
C HIS A 204 3.01 9.88 -4.60
N GLY A 205 2.36 10.22 -5.72
CA GLY A 205 1.72 9.22 -6.56
C GLY A 205 0.51 8.59 -5.88
N MET A 206 0.06 7.46 -6.43
CA MET A 206 -1.05 6.68 -5.90
C MET A 206 -0.55 5.31 -5.50
N THR A 207 -0.58 5.01 -4.20
CA THR A 207 -0.19 3.71 -3.67
C THR A 207 -1.38 2.75 -3.63
N VAL A 208 -1.25 1.61 -4.29
CA VAL A 208 -2.31 0.60 -4.40
C VAL A 208 -1.97 -0.58 -3.50
N HIS A 209 -2.88 -0.92 -2.59
CA HIS A 209 -2.84 -2.11 -1.75
C HIS A 209 -3.98 -3.05 -2.15
N LEU A 210 -3.63 -4.20 -2.70
CA LEU A 210 -4.59 -5.28 -2.94
C LEU A 210 -5.03 -5.92 -1.62
N TRP A 211 -4.07 -6.09 -0.71
CA TRP A 211 -4.27 -6.60 0.64
C TRP A 211 -3.73 -5.55 1.61
N VAL A 212 -4.49 -5.20 2.65
CA VAL A 212 -4.10 -4.12 3.58
C VAL A 212 -2.79 -4.42 4.32
N HIS A 213 -2.45 -5.69 4.51
CA HIS A 213 -1.21 -6.13 5.16
C HIS A 213 -0.03 -6.32 4.20
N ALA A 214 -0.27 -6.27 2.89
CA ALA A 214 0.78 -6.41 1.88
C ALA A 214 1.46 -5.07 1.58
N ALA A 215 2.68 -5.14 1.05
CA ALA A 215 3.37 -3.97 0.53
C ALA A 215 2.54 -3.33 -0.60
N GLY A 216 2.39 -2.01 -0.56
CA GLY A 216 1.71 -1.25 -1.59
C GLY A 216 2.61 -1.01 -2.80
N ILE A 217 2.00 -0.87 -3.97
CA ILE A 217 2.69 -0.48 -5.21
C ILE A 217 2.31 0.96 -5.55
N THR A 218 3.31 1.84 -5.63
CA THR A 218 3.09 3.25 -5.94
C THR A 218 3.21 3.53 -7.44
N PHE A 219 2.17 4.14 -8.01
CA PHE A 219 2.15 4.61 -9.39
C PHE A 219 2.19 6.14 -9.40
N ASP A 220 3.22 6.72 -10.01
CA ASP A 220 3.19 8.15 -10.33
C ASP A 220 2.21 8.43 -11.49
N ARG A 221 2.05 9.71 -11.85
CA ARG A 221 1.13 10.10 -12.94
C ARG A 221 1.52 9.55 -14.31
N ALA A 222 2.82 9.36 -14.57
CA ALA A 222 3.29 8.84 -15.84
C ALA A 222 2.95 7.34 -15.97
N HIS A 223 3.13 6.58 -14.90
CA HIS A 223 2.77 5.16 -14.86
C HIS A 223 1.26 4.95 -14.79
N ALA A 224 0.53 5.78 -14.05
CA ALA A 224 -0.93 5.72 -13.95
C ALA A 224 -1.62 5.90 -15.31
N ARG A 225 -1.01 6.68 -16.22
CA ARG A 225 -1.49 6.88 -17.60
C ARG A 225 -1.60 5.57 -18.39
N TRP A 226 -0.71 4.63 -18.13
CA TRP A 226 -0.61 3.36 -18.87
C TRP A 226 -1.06 2.15 -18.04
N MET A 227 -1.55 2.38 -16.82
CA MET A 227 -1.81 1.32 -15.85
C MET A 227 -2.90 0.32 -16.29
N PHE A 228 -3.81 0.75 -17.17
CA PHE A 228 -4.85 -0.13 -17.72
C PHE A 228 -4.38 -0.96 -18.93
N ASP A 229 -3.36 -0.48 -19.64
CA ASP A 229 -2.84 -1.16 -20.84
C ASP A 229 -1.58 -2.00 -20.53
N SER A 230 -0.92 -1.69 -19.42
CA SER A 230 0.30 -2.37 -18.98
C SER A 230 0.01 -3.83 -18.62
N THR A 231 0.83 -4.72 -19.16
CA THR A 231 0.88 -6.14 -18.79
C THR A 231 1.95 -6.43 -17.73
N TYR A 232 2.61 -5.39 -17.21
CA TYR A 232 3.68 -5.57 -16.22
C TYR A 232 3.12 -6.18 -14.92
N ALA A 233 3.65 -7.33 -14.54
CA ALA A 233 3.21 -8.03 -13.35
C ALA A 233 3.88 -7.47 -12.09
N HIS A 234 3.06 -7.01 -11.14
CA HIS A 234 3.50 -6.69 -9.79
C HIS A 234 3.22 -7.87 -8.86
N ASN A 235 4.04 -8.06 -7.84
CA ASN A 235 3.70 -8.93 -6.71
C ASN A 235 2.81 -8.12 -5.75
N TRP A 236 1.55 -8.53 -5.64
CA TRP A 236 0.53 -7.88 -4.80
C TRP A 236 0.50 -8.42 -3.37
N GLY A 237 1.37 -9.38 -3.04
CA GLY A 237 1.44 -10.03 -1.74
C GLY A 237 0.76 -11.40 -1.72
N ILE A 238 0.58 -11.93 -0.51
CA ILE A 238 0.06 -13.28 -0.28
C ILE A 238 -1.47 -13.21 -0.15
N HIS A 239 -2.19 -14.05 -0.89
CA HIS A 239 -3.63 -14.18 -0.76
C HIS A 239 -3.99 -14.75 0.63
N PRO A 240 -4.85 -14.08 1.40
CA PRO A 240 -5.08 -14.43 2.81
C PRO A 240 -5.65 -15.84 2.99
N GLY A 241 -6.58 -16.27 2.13
CA GLY A 241 -7.19 -17.60 2.24
C GLY A 241 -6.38 -18.77 1.67
N SER A 242 -5.51 -18.56 0.67
CA SER A 242 -4.77 -19.67 0.03
C SER A 242 -3.31 -19.75 0.47
N GLY A 243 -2.77 -18.66 1.04
CA GLY A 243 -1.35 -18.54 1.37
C GLY A 243 -0.43 -18.45 0.13
N LEU A 244 -0.99 -18.33 -1.07
CA LEU A 244 -0.21 -18.24 -2.32
C LEU A 244 0.05 -16.77 -2.70
N GLU A 245 1.19 -16.51 -3.31
CA GLU A 245 1.48 -15.21 -3.89
C GLU A 245 0.50 -14.86 -5.01
N VAL A 246 0.09 -13.60 -5.03
CA VAL A 246 -0.75 -13.02 -6.08
C VAL A 246 0.11 -12.08 -6.87
N ALA A 247 0.36 -12.39 -8.13
CA ALA A 247 1.08 -11.53 -9.05
C ALA A 247 0.31 -11.32 -10.35
N GLY A 248 0.45 -10.14 -10.93
CA GLY A 248 -0.17 -9.80 -12.20
C GLY A 248 -0.25 -8.30 -12.42
N SER A 249 -0.76 -7.89 -13.59
CA SER A 249 -0.95 -6.47 -13.88
C SER A 249 -2.04 -5.85 -13.02
N PHE A 250 -2.03 -4.52 -12.88
CA PHE A 250 -3.13 -3.81 -12.22
C PHE A 250 -4.47 -4.11 -12.93
N HIS A 251 -4.47 -4.07 -14.26
CA HIS A 251 -5.68 -4.26 -15.07
C HIS A 251 -6.30 -5.65 -14.90
N GLU A 252 -5.49 -6.71 -14.84
CA GLU A 252 -6.01 -8.08 -14.74
C GLU A 252 -6.30 -8.49 -13.29
N THR A 253 -5.55 -7.94 -12.32
CA THR A 253 -5.58 -8.43 -10.94
C THR A 253 -6.38 -7.53 -10.01
N VAL A 254 -6.15 -6.21 -10.08
CA VAL A 254 -6.68 -5.26 -9.11
C VAL A 254 -7.98 -4.63 -9.60
N LEU A 255 -8.00 -4.14 -10.85
CA LEU A 255 -9.15 -3.42 -11.41
C LEU A 255 -10.46 -4.22 -11.28
N PRO A 256 -10.53 -5.53 -11.58
CA PRO A 256 -11.79 -6.27 -11.50
C PRO A 256 -12.40 -6.22 -10.09
N LYS A 257 -11.56 -6.28 -9.05
CA LYS A 257 -12.01 -6.21 -7.65
C LYS A 257 -12.50 -4.83 -7.26
N LEU A 258 -11.86 -3.75 -7.75
CA LEU A 258 -12.35 -2.39 -7.57
C LEU A 258 -13.70 -2.18 -8.29
N LEU A 259 -13.84 -2.75 -9.50
CA LEU A 259 -15.07 -2.69 -10.28
C LEU A 259 -16.22 -3.45 -9.61
N LEU A 260 -15.96 -4.50 -8.83
CA LEU A 260 -17.00 -5.17 -8.04
C LEU A 260 -17.69 -4.21 -7.06
N VAL A 261 -16.96 -3.25 -6.48
CA VAL A 261 -17.52 -2.20 -5.61
C VAL A 261 -18.22 -1.14 -6.45
N LEU A 262 -17.52 -0.60 -7.46
CA LEU A 262 -17.98 0.54 -8.26
C LEU A 262 -19.22 0.22 -9.13
N ASN A 263 -19.39 -1.04 -9.51
CA ASN A 263 -20.53 -1.54 -10.29
C ASN A 263 -21.49 -2.38 -9.45
N ALA A 264 -21.49 -2.20 -8.11
CA ALA A 264 -22.43 -2.88 -7.24
C ALA A 264 -23.88 -2.67 -7.72
N PRO A 265 -24.70 -3.73 -7.80
CA PRO A 265 -26.10 -3.61 -8.18
C PRO A 265 -26.87 -2.79 -7.15
N ALA A 266 -28.03 -2.25 -7.54
CA ALA A 266 -28.87 -1.44 -6.66
C ALA A 266 -29.08 -2.13 -5.29
N PRO A 267 -28.91 -1.41 -4.16
CA PRO A 267 -28.81 0.05 -4.03
C PRO A 267 -27.43 0.67 -4.37
N GLY A 268 -26.44 -0.14 -4.76
CA GLY A 268 -25.07 0.29 -5.03
C GLY A 268 -24.19 0.19 -3.78
N TYR A 269 -23.03 0.85 -3.83
CA TYR A 269 -22.16 1.01 -2.67
C TYR A 269 -22.59 2.23 -1.83
N THR A 270 -22.30 2.21 -0.53
CA THR A 270 -22.43 3.38 0.34
C THR A 270 -21.09 4.11 0.41
N LEU A 271 -21.13 5.44 0.28
CA LEU A 271 -19.96 6.31 0.44
C LEU A 271 -19.94 6.86 1.87
N SER A 272 -18.80 6.74 2.56
CA SER A 272 -18.56 7.34 3.88
C SER A 272 -17.25 8.12 3.88
N CYS A 273 -17.20 9.24 4.60
CA CYS A 273 -16.02 10.10 4.70
C CYS A 273 -15.32 9.90 6.04
N ASP A 274 -13.99 9.74 6.02
CA ASP A 274 -13.12 9.55 7.19
C ASP A 274 -13.64 8.51 8.19
N SER A 275 -14.32 7.50 7.66
CA SER A 275 -14.90 6.42 8.43
C SER A 275 -14.81 5.16 7.60
N VAL A 276 -14.01 4.20 8.07
CA VAL A 276 -13.92 2.88 7.46
C VAL A 276 -15.28 2.19 7.63
N GLN A 277 -15.81 1.68 6.52
CA GLN A 277 -17.01 0.85 6.51
C GLN A 277 -16.64 -0.54 6.00
N THR A 278 -16.97 -1.58 6.75
CA THR A 278 -16.72 -2.98 6.40
C THR A 278 -17.87 -3.87 6.87
N GLY A 279 -17.90 -5.11 6.38
CA GLY A 279 -18.66 -6.17 7.03
C GLY A 279 -17.86 -6.81 8.17
N GLY A 280 -18.28 -8.00 8.61
CA GLY A 280 -17.50 -8.77 9.57
C GLY A 280 -16.11 -9.13 9.02
N ALA A 281 -15.05 -8.83 9.78
CA ALA A 281 -13.66 -9.13 9.44
C ALA A 281 -12.94 -9.78 10.64
N ASN A 282 -11.98 -10.65 10.36
CA ASN A 282 -11.09 -11.32 11.33
C ASN A 282 -9.68 -10.69 11.36
N TYR A 283 -9.47 -9.56 10.69
CA TYR A 283 -8.21 -8.83 10.60
C TYR A 283 -8.43 -7.33 10.86
N ASP A 284 -7.34 -6.57 10.98
CA ASP A 284 -7.42 -5.12 11.20
C ASP A 284 -7.80 -4.38 9.91
N THR A 285 -9.04 -3.90 9.87
CA THR A 285 -9.58 -3.10 8.75
C THR A 285 -9.34 -1.60 8.92
N SER A 286 -8.62 -1.17 9.96
CA SER A 286 -8.41 0.25 10.25
C SER A 286 -7.65 0.95 9.13
N TRP A 287 -7.85 2.26 9.02
CA TRP A 287 -7.04 3.09 8.15
C TRP A 287 -5.56 2.97 8.55
N PRO A 288 -4.62 2.73 7.60
CA PRO A 288 -3.23 2.47 7.96
C PRO A 288 -2.61 3.59 8.78
N ALA A 289 -1.90 3.24 9.84
CA ALA A 289 -1.35 4.23 10.75
C ALA A 289 -0.27 5.12 10.09
N LEU A 290 0.42 4.64 9.05
CA LEU A 290 1.32 5.44 8.20
C LEU A 290 0.59 6.59 7.47
N TYR A 291 -0.72 6.46 7.29
CA TYR A 291 -1.59 7.41 6.61
C TYR A 291 -2.49 8.16 7.59
N ALA A 292 -2.20 8.14 8.90
CA ALA A 292 -3.09 8.70 9.93
C ALA A 292 -3.48 10.18 9.71
N ASN A 293 -2.65 10.95 9.01
CA ASN A 293 -2.90 12.35 8.66
C ASN A 293 -3.42 12.57 7.23
N VAL A 294 -3.74 11.49 6.50
CA VAL A 294 -4.36 11.50 5.18
C VAL A 294 -5.83 11.16 5.35
N ASN A 295 -6.72 12.04 4.90
CA ASN A 295 -8.16 11.80 4.92
C ASN A 295 -8.56 10.85 3.79
N PHE A 296 -9.71 10.18 3.91
CA PHE A 296 -10.12 9.15 2.96
C PHE A 296 -11.64 9.05 2.79
N TYR A 297 -12.04 8.43 1.69
CA TYR A 297 -13.40 7.94 1.50
C TYR A 297 -13.44 6.42 1.53
N SER A 298 -14.51 5.88 2.12
CA SER A 298 -14.82 4.45 2.13
C SER A 298 -16.00 4.17 1.22
N LEU A 299 -15.78 3.40 0.15
CA LEU A 299 -16.83 2.91 -0.74
C LEU A 299 -17.12 1.46 -0.35
N TYR A 300 -18.23 1.25 0.35
CA TYR A 300 -18.61 -0.05 0.90
C TYR A 300 -19.74 -0.69 0.11
N LYS A 301 -19.47 -1.90 -0.39
CA LYS A 301 -20.47 -2.79 -0.98
C LYS A 301 -20.78 -3.89 0.04
N PRO A 302 -22.02 -3.96 0.57
CA PRO A 302 -22.43 -5.08 1.42
C PRO A 302 -22.49 -6.40 0.63
N GLY A 303 -22.29 -7.52 1.32
CA GLY A 303 -22.61 -8.84 0.77
C GLY A 303 -24.12 -8.97 0.55
N PRO A 304 -24.57 -9.67 -0.50
CA PRO A 304 -26.00 -9.90 -0.70
C PRO A 304 -26.58 -10.79 0.41
N PRO A 305 -27.90 -10.77 0.65
CA PRO A 305 -28.53 -11.64 1.63
C PRO A 305 -28.22 -13.13 1.38
N GLY A 306 -27.78 -13.84 2.41
CA GLY A 306 -27.35 -15.24 2.34
C GLY A 306 -25.89 -15.45 1.90
N ASP A 307 -25.18 -14.38 1.56
CA ASP A 307 -23.74 -14.36 1.30
C ASP A 307 -23.13 -13.03 1.81
N GLU A 308 -23.42 -12.72 3.07
CA GLU A 308 -23.03 -11.46 3.71
C GLU A 308 -21.51 -11.28 3.77
N MET A 309 -20.75 -12.39 3.70
CA MET A 309 -19.29 -12.41 3.69
C MET A 309 -18.70 -11.93 2.36
N SER A 310 -19.46 -11.90 1.26
CA SER A 310 -19.01 -11.34 -0.02
C SER A 310 -18.99 -9.79 -0.08
N TRP A 311 -18.86 -9.14 1.09
CA TRP A 311 -18.71 -7.69 1.19
C TRP A 311 -17.33 -7.24 0.70
N ARG A 312 -17.25 -6.00 0.23
CA ARG A 312 -16.00 -5.37 -0.20
C ARG A 312 -16.00 -3.89 0.14
N THR A 313 -14.83 -3.38 0.48
CA THR A 313 -14.60 -1.95 0.67
C THR A 313 -13.42 -1.49 -0.18
N MET A 314 -13.60 -0.37 -0.87
CA MET A 314 -12.50 0.38 -1.46
C MET A 314 -12.28 1.65 -0.64
N LEU A 315 -11.13 1.76 0.02
CA LEU A 315 -10.70 2.99 0.67
C LEU A 315 -9.87 3.81 -0.31
N VAL A 316 -10.22 5.09 -0.43
CA VAL A 316 -9.56 6.06 -1.31
C VAL A 316 -8.93 7.13 -0.45
N GLY A 317 -7.61 7.06 -0.26
CA GLY A 317 -6.85 8.11 0.41
C GLY A 317 -6.73 9.34 -0.47
N VAL A 318 -6.95 10.51 0.12
CA VAL A 318 -6.92 11.79 -0.56
C VAL A 318 -5.96 12.73 0.13
N GLU A 319 -5.02 13.25 -0.64
CA GLU A 319 -4.11 14.29 -0.17
C GLU A 319 -4.31 15.60 -0.92
N TYR A 320 -3.92 16.71 -0.28
CA TYR A 320 -3.99 18.03 -0.88
C TYR A 320 -2.60 18.49 -1.32
N VAL A 321 -2.54 19.02 -2.53
CA VAL A 321 -1.34 19.67 -3.06
C VAL A 321 -1.78 21.01 -3.64
N ASN A 322 -1.29 22.09 -3.04
CA ASN A 322 -1.67 23.47 -3.32
C ASN A 322 -3.20 23.70 -3.23
N GLY A 323 -3.83 23.14 -2.20
CA GLY A 323 -5.28 23.26 -1.98
C GLY A 323 -6.17 22.50 -2.98
N GLN A 324 -5.58 21.60 -3.78
CA GLN A 324 -6.30 20.74 -4.71
C GLN A 324 -6.19 19.27 -4.23
N PRO A 325 -7.32 18.54 -4.11
CA PRO A 325 -7.29 17.13 -3.72
C PRO A 325 -6.85 16.23 -4.87
N TYR A 326 -6.06 15.21 -4.53
CA TYR A 326 -5.57 14.15 -5.42
C TYR A 326 -5.66 12.78 -4.74
N VAL A 327 -5.74 11.72 -5.55
CA VAL A 327 -5.73 10.34 -5.09
C VAL A 327 -4.31 9.98 -4.65
N PHE A 328 -4.18 9.66 -3.36
CA PHE A 328 -2.93 9.29 -2.71
C PHE A 328 -2.80 7.77 -2.54
N SER A 329 -3.91 7.09 -2.27
CA SER A 329 -3.90 5.63 -2.12
C SER A 329 -5.23 4.98 -2.48
N LEU A 330 -5.16 3.71 -2.87
CA LEU A 330 -6.29 2.80 -3.04
C LEU A 330 -6.02 1.56 -2.21
N ILE A 331 -6.91 1.25 -1.27
CA ILE A 331 -6.79 0.07 -0.41
C ILE A 331 -8.07 -0.73 -0.56
N GLN A 332 -7.92 -2.03 -0.81
CA GLN A 332 -9.04 -2.94 -0.82
C GLN A 332 -9.14 -3.69 0.49
N LEU A 333 -10.36 -3.76 1.01
CA LEU A 333 -10.74 -4.66 2.10
C LEU A 333 -11.80 -5.62 1.57
N GLU A 334 -11.66 -6.89 1.90
CA GLU A 334 -12.66 -7.92 1.62
C GLU A 334 -12.71 -8.90 2.80
N TRP A 335 -13.75 -9.72 2.87
CA TRP A 335 -13.72 -10.80 3.84
C TRP A 335 -12.56 -11.78 3.53
N GLU A 336 -11.90 -12.24 4.60
CA GLU A 336 -10.80 -13.19 4.55
C GLU A 336 -11.16 -14.40 5.42
N PRO A 337 -11.03 -15.65 4.92
CA PRO A 337 -11.29 -16.86 5.70
C PRO A 337 -10.27 -17.10 6.82
#